data_AF-A0A1U8CC71-F1
#
_entry.id   AF-A0A1U8CC71-F1
#
_cell.length_a   1.000
_cell.length_b   1.000
_cell.length_c   1.000
_cell.angle_alpha   90.00
_cell.angle_beta   90.00
_cell.angle_gamma   90.00
#
_symmetry.space_group_name_H-M   'P 1'
#
loop_
_entity.id
_entity.type
_entity.pdbx_description
1 polymer ?
#
loop_
_entity_poly.entity_id
_entity_poly.type
_entity_poly.pdbx_seq_one_letter_code
_entity_poly.pdbx_strand_id
1 'polypeptide(L)'
;MGETMSKRLKLHLGEAEMEERSFPNPFPDYEAAAASGAGLVAGAAEESGHVCPLPTTDDPGLPFHPNGKIVPNFVKRIQTKIKDLLQQMEEGLKTADPHDCSAYTGWTGIALLYLQLYRVTGDQTYLLRSLDYVKRTLRNLSGRRVTFLCGDAGPLAVGAVIYHKLKSECESQECITKLLQMHRTVVCQESELPDEMLYGRAGYLYALLYLNTEIGPGTVGETAIKEVVAAIIESGKTLSREERKTERCPLLYQWHRKQYVGAAHGMAGIYYMLMQPEAKVDQETLTEMVKPSIDYVRHKKFRSGNYPSSLSNETDRLVHWCHGAPGVIHMLLQAYQVSSSVLSSVSKGTVFTIRLSGCLCKTCLIVH
;
A
#
# COMPACT_ATOMS: atom_id res chain seq x y z
N MET A 1 -13.32 36.45 24.84
CA MET A 1 -12.11 35.60 24.92
C MET A 1 -12.57 34.15 24.86
N GLY A 2 -11.99 33.36 23.97
CA GLY A 2 -12.50 32.06 23.48
C GLY A 2 -12.27 31.98 21.97
N GLU A 3 -11.05 32.26 21.53
CA GLU A 3 -10.05 31.22 21.14
C GLU A 3 -10.18 30.84 19.66
N THR A 4 -9.57 31.67 18.81
CA THR A 4 -9.04 31.22 17.52
C THR A 4 -7.95 30.20 17.78
N MET A 5 -8.34 28.95 18.03
CA MET A 5 -7.46 27.80 18.05
C MET A 5 -6.67 27.76 16.75
N SER A 6 -5.33 27.75 16.85
CA SER A 6 -4.46 27.65 15.67
C SER A 6 -4.80 26.41 14.85
N LYS A 7 -4.82 26.53 13.51
CA LYS A 7 -5.07 25.41 12.59
C LYS A 7 -4.22 24.17 12.93
N ARG A 8 -2.99 24.39 13.39
CA ARG A 8 -2.07 23.33 13.84
C ARG A 8 -2.59 22.57 15.06
N LEU A 9 -3.26 23.25 15.99
CA LEU A 9 -3.87 22.65 17.17
C LEU A 9 -5.14 21.85 16.81
N LYS A 10 -5.98 22.36 15.91
CA LYS A 10 -7.15 21.61 15.38
C LYS A 10 -6.76 20.32 14.65
N LEU A 11 -5.66 20.36 13.89
CA LEU A 11 -5.04 19.19 13.26
C LEU A 11 -4.57 18.14 14.28
N HIS A 12 -3.98 18.58 15.40
CA HIS A 12 -3.53 17.69 16.49
C HIS A 12 -4.69 17.13 17.32
N LEU A 13 -5.77 17.90 17.51
CA LEU A 13 -6.96 17.48 18.26
C LEU A 13 -7.93 16.62 17.43
N GLY A 14 -7.68 16.46 16.14
CA GLY A 14 -8.47 15.59 15.26
C GLY A 14 -9.79 16.19 14.78
N GLU A 15 -10.10 17.44 15.13
CA GLU A 15 -11.34 18.14 14.74
C GLU A 15 -11.31 18.70 13.32
N ALA A 16 -10.15 18.65 12.67
CA ALA A 16 -9.95 19.15 11.31
C ALA A 16 -10.70 18.32 10.26
N GLU A 17 -11.49 19.00 9.43
CA GLU A 17 -12.17 18.46 8.25
C GLU A 17 -11.15 18.01 7.18
N MET A 18 -11.61 17.28 6.16
CA MET A 18 -10.76 16.75 5.10
C MET A 18 -9.89 17.83 4.45
N GLU A 19 -10.47 18.99 4.13
CA GLU A 19 -9.76 20.08 3.44
C GLU A 19 -8.65 20.69 4.28
N GLU A 20 -8.83 20.78 5.60
CA GLU A 20 -7.83 21.31 6.53
C GLU A 20 -6.61 20.37 6.70
N ARG A 21 -6.75 19.12 6.27
CA ARG A 21 -5.71 18.08 6.33
C ARG A 21 -4.90 17.95 5.05
N SER A 22 -5.22 18.75 4.02
CA SER A 22 -4.53 18.75 2.74
C SER A 22 -4.09 20.16 2.32
N PHE A 23 -2.96 20.26 1.65
CA PHE A 23 -2.62 21.42 0.84
C PHE A 23 -3.53 21.44 -0.40
N PRO A 24 -4.00 22.63 -0.83
CA PRO A 24 -4.63 22.77 -2.14
C PRO A 24 -3.69 22.24 -3.22
N ASN A 25 -4.19 21.36 -4.08
CA ASN A 25 -3.40 20.80 -5.18
C ASN A 25 -3.08 21.91 -6.19
N PRO A 26 -1.81 22.33 -6.35
CA PRO A 26 -1.46 23.44 -7.22
C PRO A 26 -1.37 23.04 -8.70
N PHE A 27 -1.47 21.73 -9.01
CA PHE A 27 -1.24 21.21 -10.34
C PHE A 27 -2.54 21.18 -11.17
N PRO A 28 -2.52 21.68 -12.41
CA PRO A 28 -3.69 21.67 -13.28
C PRO A 28 -4.13 20.24 -13.64
N ASP A 29 -5.38 20.11 -14.08
CA ASP A 29 -5.90 18.87 -14.65
C ASP A 29 -5.14 18.47 -15.91
N TYR A 30 -5.10 17.16 -16.19
CA TYR A 30 -4.27 16.60 -17.25
C TYR A 30 -4.57 17.25 -18.60
N GLU A 31 -5.85 17.44 -18.93
CA GLU A 31 -6.27 18.09 -20.19
C GLU A 31 -5.79 19.55 -20.27
N ALA A 32 -5.86 20.29 -19.16
CA ALA A 32 -5.36 21.66 -19.08
C ALA A 32 -3.83 21.71 -19.20
N ALA A 33 -3.11 20.82 -18.51
CA ALA A 33 -1.65 20.69 -18.59
C ALA A 33 -1.20 20.30 -20.00
N ALA A 34 -1.91 19.38 -20.66
CA ALA A 34 -1.65 18.95 -22.02
C ALA A 34 -1.84 20.10 -23.01
N ALA A 35 -2.92 20.88 -22.86
CA ALA A 35 -3.23 22.02 -23.70
C ALA A 35 -2.20 23.16 -23.53
N SER A 36 -1.79 23.45 -22.29
CA SER A 36 -0.72 24.43 -22.02
C SER A 36 0.61 24.01 -22.62
N GLY A 37 1.00 22.73 -22.52
CA GLY A 37 2.21 22.20 -23.14
C GLY A 37 2.18 22.18 -24.68
N ALA A 38 1.00 22.02 -25.28
CA ALA A 38 0.83 22.06 -26.74
C ALA A 38 0.85 23.50 -27.32
N GLY A 39 0.33 24.48 -26.57
CA GLY A 39 0.32 25.90 -26.98
C GLY A 39 1.71 26.53 -27.12
N LEU A 40 2.68 26.05 -26.33
CA LEU A 40 4.10 26.47 -26.43
C LEU A 40 4.78 25.96 -27.72
N VAL A 41 4.30 24.86 -28.30
CA VAL A 41 4.84 24.31 -29.57
C VAL A 41 4.29 25.06 -30.78
N ALA A 42 3.08 25.63 -30.69
CA ALA A 42 2.44 26.37 -31.77
C ALA A 42 2.86 27.85 -31.84
N GLY A 43 3.34 28.45 -30.75
CA GLY A 43 3.70 29.87 -30.66
C GLY A 43 5.10 30.26 -31.18
N ALA A 44 5.85 29.34 -31.79
CA ALA A 44 7.21 29.61 -32.29
C ALA A 44 7.27 30.17 -33.73
N ALA A 45 6.13 30.53 -34.31
CA ALA A 45 6.05 31.13 -35.63
C ALA A 45 5.05 32.31 -35.64
N GLU A 46 5.48 33.47 -35.12
CA GLU A 46 5.18 34.81 -35.66
C GLU A 46 5.80 35.90 -34.77
N GLU A 47 6.59 36.80 -35.37
CA GLU A 47 7.23 37.96 -34.73
C GLU A 47 6.22 39.07 -34.39
N SER A 48 6.35 39.70 -33.22
CA SER A 48 6.79 41.11 -33.10
C SER A 48 6.62 41.68 -31.69
N GLY A 49 7.70 42.30 -31.19
CA GLY A 49 7.71 43.48 -30.33
C GLY A 49 7.01 43.45 -28.97
N HIS A 50 7.68 42.95 -27.93
CA HIS A 50 7.80 43.61 -26.61
C HIS A 50 8.72 42.78 -25.69
N VAL A 51 9.65 43.45 -25.01
CA VAL A 51 10.61 42.83 -24.09
C VAL A 51 9.86 42.33 -22.84
N CYS A 52 9.56 41.04 -22.81
CA CYS A 52 9.20 40.30 -21.60
C CYS A 52 10.45 39.60 -21.05
N PRO A 53 10.68 39.58 -19.73
CA PRO A 53 11.82 38.89 -19.16
C PRO A 53 11.73 37.39 -19.47
N LEU A 54 12.87 36.82 -19.91
CA LEU A 54 13.04 35.40 -20.24
C LEU A 54 12.44 34.49 -19.16
N PRO A 55 11.60 33.50 -19.52
CA PRO A 55 11.23 32.43 -18.61
C PRO A 55 12.49 31.63 -18.29
N THR A 56 12.79 31.46 -17.01
CA THR A 56 13.77 30.47 -16.54
C THR A 56 13.37 29.11 -17.10
N THR A 57 14.34 28.39 -17.68
CA THR A 57 14.19 27.07 -18.29
C THR A 57 13.69 26.02 -17.29
N ASP A 58 12.38 25.93 -17.09
CA ASP A 58 11.66 24.87 -16.38
C ASP A 58 10.18 24.91 -16.83
N ASP A 59 9.95 24.69 -18.12
CA ASP A 59 8.61 24.78 -18.73
C ASP A 59 7.76 23.55 -18.35
N PRO A 60 6.49 23.70 -17.91
CA PRO A 60 5.67 22.62 -17.37
C PRO A 60 4.93 21.89 -18.51
N GLY A 61 5.68 21.29 -19.42
CA GLY A 61 5.13 20.25 -20.29
C GLY A 61 4.75 19.01 -19.49
N LEU A 62 3.83 18.19 -20.01
CA LEU A 62 3.53 16.90 -19.40
C LEU A 62 4.82 16.07 -19.25
N PRO A 63 5.06 15.44 -18.09
CA PRO A 63 6.29 14.68 -17.85
C PRO A 63 6.32 13.33 -18.58
N PHE A 64 5.43 13.11 -19.55
CA PHE A 64 5.24 11.86 -20.27
C PHE A 64 5.23 12.10 -21.79
N HIS A 65 5.87 11.21 -22.53
CA HIS A 65 5.69 11.07 -23.96
C HIS A 65 4.28 10.50 -24.26
N PRO A 66 3.74 10.65 -25.49
CA PRO A 66 2.45 10.08 -25.87
C PRO A 66 2.31 8.57 -25.68
N ASN A 67 3.43 7.83 -25.65
CA ASN A 67 3.48 6.40 -25.38
C ASN A 67 3.51 6.04 -23.88
N GLY A 68 3.31 7.03 -22.99
CA GLY A 68 3.31 6.87 -21.53
C GLY A 68 4.69 6.80 -20.88
N LYS A 69 5.79 6.87 -21.65
CA LYS A 69 7.15 6.88 -21.07
C LYS A 69 7.48 8.23 -20.45
N ILE A 70 8.16 8.20 -19.30
CA ILE A 70 8.61 9.43 -18.63
C ILE A 70 9.68 10.13 -19.48
N VAL A 71 9.58 11.46 -19.62
CA VAL A 71 10.54 12.25 -20.40
C VAL A 71 11.95 12.25 -19.75
N PRO A 72 13.04 12.23 -20.53
CA PRO A 72 14.41 12.07 -19.99
C PRO A 72 14.81 13.11 -18.94
N ASN A 73 14.42 14.37 -19.12
CA ASN A 73 14.72 15.44 -18.16
C ASN A 73 14.04 15.19 -16.80
N PHE A 74 12.81 14.68 -16.80
CA PHE A 74 12.10 14.34 -15.56
C PHE A 74 12.69 13.09 -14.91
N VAL A 75 13.07 12.08 -15.70
CA VAL A 75 13.83 10.91 -15.20
C VAL A 75 15.11 11.36 -14.49
N LYS A 76 15.88 12.27 -15.09
CA LYS A 76 17.11 12.82 -14.48
C LYS A 76 16.81 13.51 -13.16
N ARG A 77 15.77 14.34 -13.09
CA ARG A 77 15.34 15.01 -11.85
C ARG A 77 14.96 14.01 -10.75
N ILE A 78 14.18 12.98 -11.09
CA ILE A 78 13.81 11.90 -10.17
C ILE A 78 15.05 11.19 -9.65
N GLN A 79 15.96 10.79 -10.54
CA GLN A 79 17.19 10.09 -10.17
C GLN A 79 18.09 10.91 -9.26
N THR A 80 18.28 12.20 -9.54
CA THR A 80 19.02 13.10 -8.64
C THR A 80 18.36 13.14 -7.27
N LYS A 81 17.04 13.33 -7.22
CA LYS A 81 16.34 13.43 -5.94
C LYS A 81 16.39 12.13 -5.13
N ILE A 82 16.32 10.98 -5.80
CA ILE A 82 16.50 9.66 -5.15
C ILE A 82 17.89 9.58 -4.50
N LYS A 83 18.95 9.97 -5.22
CA LYS A 83 20.32 9.95 -4.67
C LYS A 83 20.46 10.85 -3.44
N ASP A 84 19.96 12.07 -3.51
CA ASP A 84 20.01 13.02 -2.39
C ASP A 84 19.27 12.50 -1.15
N LEU A 85 18.07 11.94 -1.35
CA LEU A 85 17.25 11.40 -0.26
C LEU A 85 17.83 10.11 0.31
N LEU A 86 18.45 9.26 -0.51
CA LEU A 86 19.16 8.07 -0.02
C LEU A 86 20.35 8.44 0.86
N GLN A 87 21.10 9.48 0.50
CA GLN A 87 22.19 9.97 1.34
C GLN A 87 21.68 10.48 2.69
N GLN A 88 20.60 11.28 2.68
CA GLN A 88 19.98 11.79 3.92
C GLN A 88 19.41 10.65 4.79
N MET A 89 18.77 9.67 4.16
CA MET A 89 18.25 8.49 4.84
C MET A 89 19.39 7.71 5.51
N GLU A 90 20.46 7.40 4.80
CA GLU A 90 21.62 6.68 5.31
C GLU A 90 22.29 7.40 6.49
N GLU A 91 22.36 8.73 6.46
CA GLU A 91 22.82 9.51 7.62
C GLU A 91 21.87 9.39 8.81
N GLY A 92 20.56 9.52 8.58
CA GLY A 92 19.55 9.40 9.63
C GLY A 92 19.45 8.01 10.25
N LEU A 93 19.75 6.95 9.48
CA LEU A 93 19.72 5.57 9.97
C LEU A 93 20.77 5.30 11.06
N LYS A 94 21.83 6.11 11.17
CA LYS A 94 22.83 5.97 12.23
C LYS A 94 22.25 6.14 13.64
N THR A 95 21.13 6.83 13.77
CA THR A 95 20.43 7.07 15.05
C THR A 95 19.10 6.32 15.17
N ALA A 96 18.75 5.51 14.17
CA ALA A 96 17.53 4.71 14.17
C ALA A 96 17.59 3.59 15.23
N ASP A 97 16.42 3.15 15.71
CA ASP A 97 16.34 2.08 16.71
C ASP A 97 17.00 0.80 16.18
N PRO A 98 18.08 0.32 16.81
CA PRO A 98 18.79 -0.88 16.37
C PRO A 98 17.98 -2.18 16.48
N HIS A 99 16.83 -2.18 17.19
CA HIS A 99 16.03 -3.37 17.46
C HIS A 99 14.76 -3.48 16.62
N ASP A 100 14.33 -2.42 15.94
CA ASP A 100 13.16 -2.49 15.06
C ASP A 100 13.50 -3.25 13.78
N CYS A 101 13.17 -4.54 13.77
CA CYS A 101 13.39 -5.42 12.62
C CYS A 101 12.20 -5.44 11.64
N SER A 102 11.14 -4.67 11.88
CA SER A 102 9.93 -4.70 11.06
C SER A 102 10.16 -4.17 9.64
N ALA A 103 9.30 -4.55 8.69
CA ALA A 103 9.28 -3.92 7.38
C ALA A 103 8.55 -2.57 7.38
N TYR A 104 7.69 -2.33 8.38
CA TYR A 104 6.86 -1.15 8.51
C TYR A 104 7.65 0.10 8.94
N THR A 105 8.50 -0.02 9.96
CA THR A 105 9.29 1.09 10.53
C THR A 105 10.77 0.76 10.71
N GLY A 106 11.16 -0.49 10.47
CA GLY A 106 12.46 -1.01 10.83
C GLY A 106 13.40 -1.32 9.67
N TRP A 107 14.48 -2.01 10.01
CA TRP A 107 15.58 -2.35 9.12
C TRP A 107 15.19 -3.23 7.94
N THR A 108 14.14 -4.04 8.07
CA THR A 108 13.63 -4.84 6.94
C THR A 108 13.00 -3.95 5.87
N GLY A 109 12.38 -2.83 6.26
CA GLY A 109 11.82 -1.87 5.31
C GLY A 109 12.92 -1.20 4.48
N ILE A 110 14.05 -0.90 5.12
CA ILE A 110 15.26 -0.39 4.45
C ILE A 110 15.85 -1.45 3.51
N ALA A 111 15.95 -2.71 3.96
CA ALA A 111 16.40 -3.80 3.10
C ALA A 111 15.49 -3.94 1.86
N LEU A 112 14.18 -3.86 2.03
CA LEU A 112 13.21 -3.93 0.94
C LEU A 112 13.34 -2.75 -0.04
N LEU A 113 13.61 -1.53 0.45
CA LEU A 113 13.91 -0.38 -0.41
C LEU A 113 15.16 -0.64 -1.27
N TYR A 114 16.25 -1.12 -0.68
CA TYR A 114 17.46 -1.43 -1.43
C TYR A 114 17.27 -2.58 -2.43
N LEU A 115 16.46 -3.58 -2.09
CA LEU A 115 16.07 -4.63 -3.02
C LEU A 115 15.27 -4.05 -4.20
N GLN A 116 14.37 -3.09 -3.96
CA GLN A 116 13.63 -2.42 -5.02
C GLN A 116 14.54 -1.55 -5.89
N LEU A 117 15.53 -0.85 -5.32
CA LEU A 117 16.54 -0.12 -6.09
C LEU A 117 17.29 -1.07 -7.03
N TYR A 118 17.75 -2.21 -6.53
CA TYR A 118 18.38 -3.25 -7.35
C TYR A 118 17.47 -3.71 -8.49
N ARG A 119 16.18 -3.97 -8.24
CA ARG A 119 15.23 -4.40 -9.28
C ARG A 119 15.11 -3.40 -10.43
N VAL A 120 15.14 -2.10 -10.11
CA VAL A 120 14.95 -1.04 -11.10
C VAL A 120 16.25 -0.70 -11.82
N THR A 121 17.41 -0.77 -11.15
CA THR A 121 18.69 -0.33 -11.73
C THR A 121 19.59 -1.47 -12.21
N GLY A 122 19.42 -2.69 -11.69
CA GLY A 122 20.33 -3.81 -11.88
C GLY A 122 21.67 -3.67 -11.13
N ASP A 123 21.85 -2.62 -10.32
CA ASP A 123 23.10 -2.34 -9.62
C ASP A 123 23.29 -3.28 -8.41
N GLN A 124 24.27 -4.17 -8.51
CA GLN A 124 24.58 -5.17 -7.50
C GLN A 124 24.94 -4.57 -6.14
N THR A 125 25.44 -3.33 -6.09
CA THR A 125 25.76 -2.66 -4.82
C THR A 125 24.52 -2.48 -3.95
N TYR A 126 23.35 -2.23 -4.56
CA TYR A 126 22.09 -2.15 -3.83
C TYR A 126 21.62 -3.51 -3.31
N LEU A 127 21.84 -4.60 -4.06
CA LEU A 127 21.51 -5.94 -3.58
C LEU A 127 22.38 -6.33 -2.37
N LEU A 128 23.67 -6.03 -2.42
CA LEU A 128 24.58 -6.25 -1.28
C LEU A 128 24.21 -5.39 -0.08
N ARG A 129 23.84 -4.13 -0.30
CA ARG A 129 23.37 -3.24 0.77
C ARG A 129 22.07 -3.75 1.42
N SER A 130 21.15 -4.28 0.61
CA SER A 130 19.94 -4.94 1.08
C SER A 130 20.25 -6.15 1.96
N LEU A 131 21.23 -6.97 1.56
CA LEU A 131 21.71 -8.11 2.33
C LEU A 131 22.27 -7.71 3.70
N ASP A 132 23.07 -6.64 3.76
CA ASP A 132 23.66 -6.17 5.01
C ASP A 132 22.58 -5.81 6.05
N TYR A 133 21.52 -5.13 5.61
CA TYR A 133 20.38 -4.80 6.47
C TYR A 133 19.60 -6.05 6.90
N VAL A 134 19.27 -6.94 5.97
CA VAL A 134 18.44 -8.12 6.30
C VAL A 134 19.17 -9.11 7.21
N LYS A 135 20.49 -9.30 7.04
CA LYS A 135 21.29 -10.19 7.89
C LYS A 135 21.17 -9.87 9.36
N ARG A 136 21.13 -8.58 9.72
CA ARG A 136 20.95 -8.14 11.09
C ARG A 136 19.57 -8.50 11.62
N THR A 137 18.53 -8.29 10.80
CA THR A 137 17.14 -8.57 11.20
C THR A 137 16.89 -10.07 11.40
N LEU A 138 17.45 -10.92 10.54
CA LEU A 138 17.32 -12.38 10.62
C LEU A 138 17.96 -12.98 11.88
N ARG A 139 18.94 -12.30 12.48
CA ARG A 139 19.57 -12.70 13.75
C ARG A 139 18.75 -12.30 14.98
N ASN A 140 17.80 -11.37 14.84
CA ASN A 140 17.06 -10.74 15.93
C ASN A 140 15.53 -10.86 15.74
N LEU A 141 15.08 -11.99 15.21
CA LEU A 141 13.65 -12.28 15.07
C LEU A 141 12.96 -12.27 16.44
N SER A 142 11.77 -11.68 16.50
CA SER A 142 11.11 -11.38 17.77
C SER A 142 10.32 -12.55 18.35
N GLY A 143 9.84 -13.46 17.48
CA GLY A 143 8.90 -14.53 17.78
C GLY A 143 7.48 -14.04 18.14
N ARG A 144 7.20 -12.73 18.06
CA ARG A 144 5.97 -12.13 18.62
C ARG A 144 4.85 -11.91 17.60
N ARG A 145 5.20 -11.66 16.34
CA ARG A 145 4.25 -11.26 15.28
C ARG A 145 4.56 -12.00 14.00
N VAL A 146 3.52 -12.33 13.25
CA VAL A 146 3.59 -13.25 12.10
C VAL A 146 3.53 -12.57 10.74
N THR A 147 3.31 -11.26 10.67
CA THR A 147 3.00 -10.57 9.40
C THR A 147 4.22 -10.04 8.68
N PHE A 148 4.12 -9.82 7.36
CA PHE A 148 5.18 -9.19 6.58
C PHE A 148 5.57 -7.80 7.09
N LEU A 149 4.60 -6.94 7.39
CA LEU A 149 4.88 -5.55 7.75
C LEU A 149 5.43 -5.41 9.18
N CYS A 150 4.80 -6.03 10.16
CA CYS A 150 5.13 -5.78 11.57
C CYS A 150 5.67 -7.00 12.33
N GLY A 151 5.98 -8.11 11.65
CA GLY A 151 6.40 -9.36 12.27
C GLY A 151 7.53 -10.06 11.53
N ASP A 152 7.86 -11.27 11.99
CA ASP A 152 9.04 -12.02 11.56
C ASP A 152 8.92 -12.53 10.12
N ALA A 153 7.70 -12.61 9.57
CA ALA A 153 7.50 -12.95 8.17
C ALA A 153 8.13 -11.94 7.20
N GLY A 154 8.26 -10.67 7.60
CA GLY A 154 8.92 -9.65 6.79
C GLY A 154 10.39 -9.95 6.56
N PRO A 155 11.22 -9.96 7.63
CA PRO A 155 12.63 -10.33 7.54
C PRO A 155 12.87 -11.64 6.80
N LEU A 156 12.07 -12.67 7.11
CA LEU A 156 12.19 -14.00 6.51
C LEU A 156 11.88 -13.99 5.02
N ALA A 157 10.77 -13.37 4.60
CA ALA A 157 10.39 -13.34 3.19
C ALA A 157 11.34 -12.46 2.36
N VAL A 158 11.72 -11.29 2.87
CA VAL A 158 12.70 -10.40 2.21
C VAL A 158 14.07 -11.07 2.13
N GLY A 159 14.52 -11.70 3.21
CA GLY A 159 15.77 -12.45 3.27
C GLY A 159 15.82 -13.58 2.26
N ALA A 160 14.75 -14.39 2.16
CA ALA A 160 14.66 -15.48 1.20
C ALA A 160 14.85 -14.99 -0.25
N VAL A 161 14.20 -13.89 -0.63
CA VAL A 161 14.33 -13.30 -1.98
C VAL A 161 15.74 -12.79 -2.23
N ILE A 162 16.34 -12.08 -1.26
CA ILE A 162 17.71 -11.56 -1.39
C ILE A 162 18.70 -12.72 -1.59
N TYR A 163 18.65 -13.74 -0.75
CA TYR A 163 19.52 -14.91 -0.87
C TYR A 163 19.32 -15.66 -2.20
N HIS A 164 18.08 -15.80 -2.65
CA HIS A 164 17.79 -16.40 -3.96
C HIS A 164 18.39 -15.58 -5.12
N LYS A 165 18.25 -14.24 -5.10
CA LYS A 165 18.87 -13.37 -6.12
C LYS A 165 20.40 -13.48 -6.11
N LEU A 166 21.01 -13.73 -4.95
CA LEU A 166 22.45 -13.95 -4.76
C LEU A 166 22.91 -15.39 -5.03
N LYS A 167 21.99 -16.31 -5.40
CA LYS A 167 22.27 -17.74 -5.63
C LYS A 167 22.74 -18.49 -4.37
N SER A 168 22.34 -17.99 -3.20
CA SER A 168 22.53 -18.63 -1.89
C SER A 168 21.27 -19.44 -1.53
N GLU A 169 21.06 -20.57 -2.23
CA GLU A 169 19.80 -21.32 -2.13
C GLU A 169 19.59 -21.95 -0.74
N CYS A 170 20.66 -22.31 -0.02
CA CYS A 170 20.56 -22.89 1.32
C CYS A 170 19.95 -21.90 2.31
N GLU A 171 20.48 -20.67 2.35
CA GLU A 171 19.99 -19.58 3.20
C GLU A 171 18.61 -19.10 2.79
N SER A 172 18.31 -19.11 1.49
CA SER A 172 16.96 -18.82 0.99
C SER A 172 15.96 -19.85 1.53
N GLN A 173 16.26 -21.14 1.38
CA GLN A 173 15.41 -22.22 1.85
C GLN A 173 15.26 -22.25 3.38
N GLU A 174 16.32 -21.89 4.12
CA GLU A 174 16.25 -21.74 5.58
C GLU A 174 15.25 -20.66 5.98
N CYS A 175 15.26 -19.51 5.30
CA CYS A 175 14.31 -18.43 5.55
C CYS A 175 12.87 -18.86 5.26
N ILE A 176 12.63 -19.56 4.15
CA ILE A 176 11.31 -20.09 3.77
C ILE A 176 10.84 -21.11 4.82
N THR A 177 11.72 -22.00 5.26
CA THR A 177 11.40 -23.01 6.27
C THR A 177 10.99 -22.36 7.59
N LYS A 178 11.73 -21.35 8.06
CA LYS A 178 11.40 -20.56 9.25
C LYS A 178 10.09 -19.80 9.10
N LEU A 179 9.79 -19.26 7.90
CA LEU A 179 8.51 -18.60 7.63
C LEU A 179 7.33 -19.57 7.80
N LEU A 180 7.47 -20.79 7.30
CA LEU A 180 6.45 -21.84 7.38
C LEU A 180 6.30 -22.42 8.79
N GLN A 181 7.29 -22.29 9.68
CA GLN A 181 7.14 -22.70 11.08
C GLN A 181 6.07 -21.89 11.84
N MET A 182 5.78 -20.66 11.40
CA MET A 182 4.71 -19.84 12.00
C MET A 182 3.30 -20.26 11.56
N HIS A 183 3.19 -21.09 10.50
CA HIS A 183 1.93 -21.44 9.84
C HIS A 183 0.89 -22.00 10.80
N ARG A 184 1.31 -22.90 11.71
CA ARG A 184 0.41 -23.52 12.69
C ARG A 184 -0.32 -22.49 13.56
N THR A 185 0.38 -21.44 14.00
CA THR A 185 -0.22 -20.37 14.81
C THR A 185 -1.24 -19.56 14.02
N VAL A 186 -0.99 -19.37 12.72
CA VAL A 186 -1.83 -18.58 11.82
C VAL A 186 -3.14 -19.30 11.51
N VAL A 187 -3.10 -20.60 11.22
CA VAL A 187 -4.28 -21.37 10.80
C VAL A 187 -5.08 -21.97 11.96
N CYS A 188 -4.56 -21.89 13.19
CA CYS A 188 -5.26 -22.36 14.38
C CYS A 188 -6.57 -21.58 14.59
N GLN A 189 -7.69 -22.31 14.71
CA GLN A 189 -9.02 -21.72 14.90
C GLN A 189 -9.22 -21.08 16.28
N GLU A 190 -8.50 -21.56 17.30
CA GLU A 190 -8.50 -21.00 18.65
C GLU A 190 -7.55 -19.79 18.78
N SER A 191 -6.92 -19.37 17.69
CA SER A 191 -5.98 -18.26 17.68
C SER A 191 -6.71 -16.91 17.67
N GLU A 192 -6.36 -16.05 18.63
CA GLU A 192 -6.79 -14.65 18.73
C GLU A 192 -6.14 -13.73 17.66
N LEU A 193 -5.43 -14.30 16.67
CA LEU A 193 -4.88 -13.53 15.57
C LEU A 193 -6.00 -12.82 14.81
N PRO A 194 -5.86 -11.51 14.53
CA PRO A 194 -6.78 -10.81 13.65
C PRO A 194 -6.56 -11.25 12.20
N ASP A 195 -7.35 -10.71 11.28
CA ASP A 195 -7.24 -11.05 9.85
C ASP A 195 -6.60 -9.95 9.00
N GLU A 196 -6.38 -8.75 9.56
CA GLU A 196 -5.92 -7.57 8.81
C GLU A 196 -4.43 -7.59 8.42
N MET A 197 -3.96 -6.55 7.71
CA MET A 197 -2.65 -6.58 7.03
C MET A 197 -1.45 -6.39 7.95
N LEU A 198 -1.56 -5.63 9.05
CA LEU A 198 -0.40 -5.28 9.87
C LEU A 198 -0.06 -6.33 10.91
N TYR A 199 -1.04 -7.05 11.43
CA TYR A 199 -0.91 -8.00 12.54
C TYR A 199 -1.65 -9.33 12.32
N GLY A 200 -2.43 -9.43 11.25
CA GLY A 200 -3.31 -10.57 11.02
C GLY A 200 -2.93 -11.53 9.90
N ARG A 201 -3.83 -12.48 9.66
CA ARG A 201 -3.68 -13.55 8.67
C ARG A 201 -3.44 -13.03 7.24
N ALA A 202 -4.07 -11.93 6.82
CA ALA A 202 -3.82 -11.35 5.49
C ALA A 202 -2.37 -10.84 5.34
N GLY A 203 -1.79 -10.28 6.42
CA GLY A 203 -0.39 -9.85 6.44
C GLY A 203 0.62 -11.01 6.36
N TYR A 204 0.25 -12.20 6.86
CA TYR A 204 1.04 -13.42 6.67
C TYR A 204 0.84 -14.01 5.28
N LEU A 205 -0.42 -14.06 4.79
CA LEU A 205 -0.74 -14.48 3.43
C LEU A 205 0.08 -13.69 2.40
N TYR A 206 0.17 -12.37 2.57
CA TYR A 206 1.03 -11.53 1.71
C TYR A 206 2.48 -12.02 1.66
N ALA A 207 3.07 -12.42 2.79
CA ALA A 207 4.45 -12.93 2.81
C ALA A 207 4.60 -14.22 2.01
N LEU A 208 3.62 -15.13 2.08
CA LEU A 208 3.62 -16.37 1.31
C LEU A 208 3.51 -16.10 -0.19
N LEU A 209 2.57 -15.22 -0.58
CA LEU A 209 2.36 -14.87 -1.99
C LEU A 209 3.58 -14.11 -2.55
N TYR A 210 4.17 -13.21 -1.77
CA TYR A 210 5.37 -12.47 -2.12
C TYR A 210 6.52 -13.40 -2.54
N LEU A 211 6.74 -14.51 -1.81
CA LEU A 211 7.76 -15.50 -2.20
C LEU A 211 7.46 -16.16 -3.55
N ASN A 212 6.21 -16.56 -3.77
CA ASN A 212 5.79 -17.17 -5.04
C ASN A 212 5.93 -16.21 -6.23
N THR A 213 5.71 -14.92 -6.02
CA THR A 213 5.89 -13.90 -7.06
C THR A 213 7.37 -13.62 -7.32
N GLU A 214 8.21 -13.53 -6.28
CA GLU A 214 9.56 -13.01 -6.38
C GLU A 214 10.65 -14.05 -6.69
N ILE A 215 10.45 -15.28 -6.21
CA ILE A 215 11.34 -16.42 -6.44
C ILE A 215 10.78 -17.26 -7.58
N GLY A 216 9.50 -17.61 -7.50
CA GLY A 216 8.78 -18.26 -8.58
C GLY A 216 7.62 -19.13 -8.09
N PRO A 217 6.69 -19.50 -8.99
CA PRO A 217 5.54 -20.33 -8.65
C PRO A 217 5.96 -21.64 -7.98
N GLY A 218 5.32 -21.98 -6.86
CA GLY A 218 5.59 -23.22 -6.12
C GLY A 218 6.69 -23.11 -5.05
N THR A 219 7.30 -21.94 -4.86
CA THR A 219 8.23 -21.68 -3.74
C THR A 219 7.59 -21.98 -2.39
N VAL A 220 6.34 -21.54 -2.22
CA VAL A 220 5.44 -21.93 -1.13
C VAL A 220 4.35 -22.81 -1.71
N GLY A 221 4.15 -23.98 -1.07
CA GLY A 221 3.14 -24.96 -1.47
C GLY A 221 1.71 -24.41 -1.40
N GLU A 222 0.89 -24.79 -2.39
CA GLU A 222 -0.50 -24.34 -2.51
C GLU A 222 -1.36 -24.70 -1.29
N THR A 223 -1.10 -25.84 -0.66
CA THR A 223 -1.81 -26.26 0.56
C THR A 223 -1.69 -25.23 1.68
N ALA A 224 -0.48 -24.72 1.94
CA ALA A 224 -0.26 -23.72 2.99
C ALA A 224 -1.04 -22.43 2.70
N ILE A 225 -1.06 -21.99 1.44
CA ILE A 225 -1.83 -20.80 1.02
C ILE A 225 -3.33 -21.03 1.23
N LYS A 226 -3.86 -22.18 0.79
CA LYS A 226 -5.28 -22.53 0.93
C LYS A 226 -5.72 -22.61 2.39
N GLU A 227 -4.88 -23.14 3.28
CA GLU A 227 -5.20 -23.23 4.71
C GLU A 227 -5.29 -21.84 5.36
N VAL A 228 -4.40 -20.89 5.01
CA VAL A 228 -4.50 -19.51 5.49
C VAL A 228 -5.75 -18.82 4.95
N VAL A 229 -6.04 -18.99 3.66
CA VAL A 229 -7.26 -18.47 3.03
C VAL A 229 -8.51 -19.02 3.72
N ALA A 230 -8.58 -20.33 3.95
CA ALA A 230 -9.72 -20.97 4.62
C ALA A 230 -9.93 -20.42 6.04
N ALA A 231 -8.84 -20.20 6.79
CA ALA A 231 -8.90 -19.59 8.11
C ALA A 231 -9.46 -18.15 8.07
N ILE A 232 -9.04 -17.34 7.09
CA ILE A 232 -9.57 -15.98 6.88
C ILE A 232 -11.08 -16.04 6.57
N ILE A 233 -11.48 -16.90 5.62
CA ILE A 233 -12.89 -17.04 5.22
C ILE A 233 -13.78 -17.48 6.39
N GLU A 234 -13.35 -18.47 7.17
CA GLU A 234 -14.15 -18.97 8.28
C GLU A 234 -14.25 -17.98 9.44
N SER A 235 -13.16 -17.26 9.74
CA SER A 235 -13.18 -16.12 10.68
C SER A 235 -14.18 -15.06 10.24
N GLY A 236 -14.14 -14.68 8.95
CA GLY A 236 -15.03 -13.67 8.37
C GLY A 236 -16.50 -14.06 8.40
N LYS A 237 -16.82 -15.32 8.10
CA LYS A 237 -18.17 -15.89 8.20
C LYS A 237 -18.68 -15.86 9.64
N THR A 238 -17.82 -16.23 10.58
CA THR A 238 -18.17 -16.31 12.01
C THR A 238 -18.55 -14.94 12.55
N LEU A 239 -17.70 -13.92 12.35
CA LEU A 239 -18.03 -12.58 12.82
C LEU A 239 -19.26 -12.00 12.09
N SER A 240 -19.43 -12.26 10.79
CA SER A 240 -20.61 -11.82 10.06
C SER A 240 -21.91 -12.40 10.62
N ARG A 241 -21.90 -13.68 11.00
CA ARG A 241 -23.03 -14.36 11.64
C ARG A 241 -23.32 -13.77 13.03
N GLU A 242 -22.30 -13.57 13.86
CA GLU A 242 -22.42 -12.98 15.20
C GLU A 242 -23.02 -11.57 15.15
N GLU A 243 -22.58 -10.76 14.19
CA GLU A 243 -23.07 -9.39 13.96
C GLU A 243 -24.38 -9.33 13.16
N ARG A 244 -24.96 -10.49 12.81
CA ARG A 244 -26.20 -10.62 12.01
C ARG A 244 -26.12 -9.85 10.69
N LYS A 245 -24.98 -9.96 10.00
CA LYS A 245 -24.68 -9.29 8.71
C LYS A 245 -24.60 -10.26 7.53
N THR A 246 -24.76 -11.57 7.73
CA THR A 246 -24.53 -12.60 6.71
C THR A 246 -25.19 -12.30 5.36
N GLU A 247 -26.45 -11.86 5.36
CA GLU A 247 -27.17 -11.53 4.11
C GLU A 247 -26.60 -10.32 3.36
N ARG A 248 -25.97 -9.38 4.06
CA ARG A 248 -25.48 -8.12 3.47
C ARG A 248 -23.98 -8.14 3.22
N CYS A 249 -23.23 -8.85 4.05
CA CYS A 249 -21.77 -8.87 4.07
C CYS A 249 -21.32 -10.25 4.58
N PRO A 250 -21.29 -11.29 3.72
CA PRO A 250 -21.03 -12.68 4.13
C PRO A 250 -19.72 -12.86 4.92
N LEU A 251 -18.70 -12.07 4.57
CA LEU A 251 -17.44 -11.97 5.28
C LEU A 251 -17.39 -10.61 5.98
N LEU A 252 -17.10 -10.58 7.28
CA LEU A 252 -16.95 -9.36 8.06
C LEU A 252 -15.74 -9.51 8.98
N TYR A 253 -15.00 -8.43 9.20
CA TYR A 253 -13.78 -8.48 10.01
C TYR A 253 -13.71 -7.31 11.00
N GLN A 254 -12.97 -7.49 12.08
CA GLN A 254 -12.71 -6.46 13.06
C GLN A 254 -11.29 -6.54 13.62
N TRP A 255 -10.80 -5.40 14.08
CA TRP A 255 -9.55 -5.29 14.83
C TRP A 255 -9.75 -4.27 15.96
N HIS A 256 -9.27 -4.57 17.17
CA HIS A 256 -9.56 -3.80 18.39
C HIS A 256 -11.04 -3.36 18.51
N ARG A 257 -11.96 -4.32 18.32
CA ARG A 257 -13.43 -4.11 18.43
C ARG A 257 -13.99 -3.06 17.46
N LYS A 258 -13.30 -2.79 16.36
CA LYS A 258 -13.74 -1.88 15.29
C LYS A 258 -13.73 -2.59 13.96
N GLN A 259 -14.82 -2.44 13.22
CA GLN A 259 -14.96 -2.93 11.85
C GLN A 259 -14.30 -1.92 10.90
N TYR A 260 -12.97 -1.98 10.82
CA TYR A 260 -12.17 -1.09 9.98
C TYR A 260 -12.44 -1.33 8.49
N VAL A 261 -12.43 -0.25 7.70
CA VAL A 261 -12.70 -0.31 6.26
C VAL A 261 -11.44 -0.27 5.41
N GLY A 262 -10.44 0.52 5.82
CA GLY A 262 -9.23 0.80 5.02
C GLY A 262 -8.30 -0.40 4.80
N ALA A 263 -7.20 -0.17 4.07
CA ALA A 263 -6.29 -1.24 3.65
C ALA A 263 -5.39 -1.79 4.77
N ALA A 264 -5.08 -0.98 5.78
CA ALA A 264 -4.20 -1.36 6.87
C ALA A 264 -4.88 -2.38 7.80
N HIS A 265 -5.89 -1.93 8.55
CA HIS A 265 -6.53 -2.72 9.60
C HIS A 265 -7.89 -3.30 9.20
N GLY A 266 -8.30 -3.10 7.96
CA GLY A 266 -9.69 -3.23 7.56
C GLY A 266 -9.96 -4.19 6.41
N MET A 267 -11.25 -4.28 6.12
CA MET A 267 -11.81 -5.18 5.12
C MET A 267 -11.21 -4.98 3.72
N ALA A 268 -10.86 -3.75 3.33
CA ALA A 268 -10.31 -3.50 1.99
C ALA A 268 -8.98 -4.23 1.76
N GLY A 269 -8.10 -4.27 2.77
CA GLY A 269 -6.83 -5.01 2.68
C GLY A 269 -7.06 -6.52 2.60
N ILE A 270 -7.96 -7.02 3.43
CA ILE A 270 -8.29 -8.46 3.48
C ILE A 270 -8.90 -8.93 2.16
N TYR A 271 -9.91 -8.24 1.63
CA TYR A 271 -10.53 -8.59 0.35
C TYR A 271 -9.56 -8.46 -0.82
N TYR A 272 -8.69 -7.44 -0.81
CA TYR A 272 -7.65 -7.32 -1.82
C TYR A 272 -6.74 -8.57 -1.85
N MET A 273 -6.35 -9.08 -0.69
CA MET A 273 -5.52 -10.28 -0.58
C MET A 273 -6.25 -11.55 -1.03
N LEU A 274 -7.54 -11.70 -0.69
CA LEU A 274 -8.36 -12.83 -1.13
C LEU A 274 -8.57 -12.85 -2.66
N MET A 275 -8.53 -11.68 -3.31
CA MET A 275 -8.67 -11.58 -4.77
C MET A 275 -7.34 -11.69 -5.53
N GLN A 276 -6.20 -11.88 -4.86
CA GLN A 276 -4.94 -12.10 -5.58
C GLN A 276 -4.99 -13.45 -6.30
N PRO A 277 -4.63 -13.53 -7.60
CA PRO A 277 -4.66 -14.78 -8.34
C PRO A 277 -3.88 -15.92 -7.67
N GLU A 278 -2.73 -15.60 -7.07
CA GLU A 278 -1.86 -16.53 -6.36
C GLU A 278 -2.49 -17.07 -5.05
N ALA A 279 -3.50 -16.38 -4.50
CA ALA A 279 -4.27 -16.89 -3.36
C ALA A 279 -5.18 -18.06 -3.74
N LYS A 280 -5.47 -18.24 -5.04
CA LYS A 280 -6.23 -19.36 -5.60
C LYS A 280 -7.57 -19.62 -4.89
N VAL A 281 -8.25 -18.55 -4.48
CA VAL A 281 -9.64 -18.64 -4.01
C VAL A 281 -10.52 -19.11 -5.16
N ASP A 282 -11.37 -20.09 -4.90
CA ASP A 282 -12.24 -20.65 -5.92
C ASP A 282 -13.31 -19.64 -6.37
N GLN A 283 -13.83 -19.84 -7.58
CA GLN A 283 -14.75 -18.90 -8.21
C GLN A 283 -16.09 -18.76 -7.46
N GLU A 284 -16.55 -19.83 -6.80
CA GLU A 284 -17.78 -19.83 -6.02
C GLU A 284 -17.60 -18.93 -4.80
N THR A 285 -16.55 -19.14 -4.00
CA THR A 285 -16.21 -18.28 -2.85
C THR A 285 -16.02 -16.81 -3.26
N LEU A 286 -15.34 -16.55 -4.39
CA LEU A 286 -15.18 -15.18 -4.91
C LEU A 286 -16.53 -14.53 -5.24
N THR A 287 -17.44 -15.29 -5.85
CA THR A 287 -18.73 -14.78 -6.35
C THR A 287 -19.77 -14.64 -5.24
N GLU A 288 -19.85 -15.62 -4.35
CA GLU A 288 -20.90 -15.75 -3.34
C GLU A 288 -20.54 -15.11 -2.00
N MET A 289 -19.24 -14.97 -1.70
CA MET A 289 -18.78 -14.43 -0.42
C MET A 289 -18.02 -13.12 -0.58
N VAL A 290 -16.94 -13.12 -1.35
CA VAL A 290 -16.02 -11.96 -1.44
C VAL A 290 -16.70 -10.79 -2.15
N LYS A 291 -17.34 -11.03 -3.30
CA LYS A 291 -17.99 -9.97 -4.08
C LYS A 291 -19.11 -9.24 -3.32
N PRO A 292 -20.10 -9.92 -2.69
CA PRO A 292 -21.13 -9.22 -1.91
C PRO A 292 -20.56 -8.43 -0.73
N SER A 293 -19.50 -8.93 -0.08
CA SER A 293 -18.78 -8.22 0.97
C SER A 293 -18.04 -6.97 0.47
N ILE A 294 -17.46 -7.00 -0.73
CA ILE A 294 -16.88 -5.82 -1.39
C ILE A 294 -17.97 -4.81 -1.72
N ASP A 295 -19.11 -5.25 -2.25
CA ASP A 295 -20.25 -4.38 -2.52
C ASP A 295 -20.74 -3.72 -1.23
N TYR A 296 -20.81 -4.44 -0.11
CA TYR A 296 -21.13 -3.86 1.18
C TYR A 296 -20.20 -2.70 1.56
N VAL A 297 -18.88 -2.88 1.43
CA VAL A 297 -17.88 -1.83 1.68
C VAL A 297 -18.02 -0.66 0.70
N ARG A 298 -18.22 -0.94 -0.59
CA ARG A 298 -18.42 0.07 -1.65
C ARG A 298 -19.61 0.99 -1.33
N HIS A 299 -20.67 0.47 -0.74
CA HIS A 299 -21.84 1.26 -0.34
C HIS A 299 -21.63 2.10 0.94
N LYS A 300 -20.46 2.01 1.61
CA LYS A 300 -20.09 2.87 2.75
C LYS A 300 -19.37 4.15 2.34
N LYS A 301 -19.17 4.35 1.05
CA LYS A 301 -18.54 5.55 0.49
C LYS A 301 -19.32 6.81 0.90
N PHE A 302 -18.61 7.83 1.36
CA PHE A 302 -19.18 9.15 1.62
C PHE A 302 -19.60 9.85 0.33
N ARG A 303 -20.38 10.93 0.45
CA ARG A 303 -20.76 11.77 -0.70
C ARG A 303 -19.55 12.35 -1.43
N SER A 304 -18.46 12.62 -0.70
CA SER A 304 -17.17 13.09 -1.26
C SER A 304 -16.50 12.10 -2.21
N GLY A 305 -16.84 10.81 -2.14
CA GLY A 305 -16.11 9.73 -2.79
C GLY A 305 -15.07 9.03 -1.91
N ASN A 306 -14.84 9.55 -0.70
CA ASN A 306 -13.97 8.97 0.32
C ASN A 306 -14.66 7.81 1.08
N TYR A 307 -13.92 7.15 1.97
CA TYR A 307 -14.42 6.06 2.81
C TYR A 307 -14.17 6.33 4.30
N PRO A 308 -15.06 5.87 5.18
CA PRO A 308 -14.88 5.99 6.62
C PRO A 308 -13.71 5.13 7.07
N SER A 309 -13.11 5.49 8.20
CA SER A 309 -12.05 4.66 8.81
C SER A 309 -12.57 3.31 9.33
N SER A 310 -13.80 3.29 9.84
CA SER A 310 -14.51 2.10 10.33
C SER A 310 -16.01 2.26 10.08
N LEU A 311 -16.77 1.16 10.07
CA LEU A 311 -18.20 1.18 9.72
C LEU A 311 -19.07 2.07 10.62
N SER A 312 -18.65 2.30 11.87
CA SER A 312 -19.36 3.15 12.82
C SER A 312 -18.89 4.61 12.81
N ASN A 313 -17.90 4.95 11.98
CA ASN A 313 -17.35 6.30 11.95
C ASN A 313 -17.96 7.10 10.79
N GLU A 314 -18.65 8.19 11.13
CA GLU A 314 -19.33 9.06 10.18
C GLU A 314 -18.47 10.29 9.78
N THR A 315 -17.25 10.42 10.33
CA THR A 315 -16.36 11.55 10.05
C THR A 315 -15.54 11.33 8.78
N ASP A 316 -15.79 12.19 7.79
CA ASP A 316 -15.10 12.17 6.50
C ASP A 316 -13.86 13.06 6.50
N ARG A 317 -12.72 12.51 6.93
CA ARG A 317 -11.48 13.29 7.14
C ARG A 317 -10.17 12.62 6.76
N LEU A 318 -10.12 11.29 6.69
CA LEU A 318 -8.87 10.57 6.45
C LEU A 318 -8.77 10.20 4.97
N VAL A 319 -7.72 10.67 4.31
CA VAL A 319 -7.40 10.37 2.90
C VAL A 319 -6.02 9.71 2.88
N HIS A 320 -5.90 8.56 3.53
CA HIS A 320 -4.63 7.83 3.70
C HIS A 320 -4.70 6.43 3.08
N TRP A 321 -3.55 5.79 2.86
CA TRP A 321 -3.53 4.37 2.51
C TRP A 321 -4.13 3.52 3.64
N CYS A 322 -3.76 3.81 4.89
CA CYS A 322 -4.28 3.03 6.02
C CYS A 322 -5.80 3.18 6.21
N HIS A 323 -6.35 4.38 5.96
CA HIS A 323 -7.77 4.70 6.16
C HIS A 323 -8.22 5.75 5.14
N GLY A 324 -9.20 5.39 4.31
CA GLY A 324 -9.79 6.28 3.29
C GLY A 324 -9.64 5.75 1.88
N ALA A 325 -9.99 6.61 0.91
CA ALA A 325 -9.96 6.33 -0.52
C ALA A 325 -8.63 5.75 -1.03
N PRO A 326 -7.43 6.26 -0.64
CA PRO A 326 -6.17 5.73 -1.15
C PRO A 326 -5.91 4.27 -0.81
N GLY A 327 -6.42 3.76 0.31
CA GLY A 327 -6.35 2.33 0.65
C GLY A 327 -7.41 1.50 -0.06
N VAL A 328 -8.65 2.01 -0.08
CA VAL A 328 -9.81 1.26 -0.61
C VAL A 328 -9.73 1.07 -2.13
N ILE A 329 -9.09 1.99 -2.85
CA ILE A 329 -9.01 1.93 -4.32
C ILE A 329 -8.33 0.65 -4.83
N HIS A 330 -7.34 0.10 -4.09
CA HIS A 330 -6.67 -1.14 -4.47
C HIS A 330 -7.64 -2.32 -4.55
N MET A 331 -8.52 -2.45 -3.54
CA MET A 331 -9.56 -3.47 -3.53
C MET A 331 -10.53 -3.29 -4.71
N LEU A 332 -10.95 -2.05 -5.01
CA LEU A 332 -11.88 -1.77 -6.11
C LEU A 332 -11.26 -2.11 -7.47
N LEU A 333 -10.00 -1.74 -7.69
CA LEU A 333 -9.28 -2.05 -8.93
C LEU A 333 -9.10 -3.56 -9.11
N GLN A 334 -8.74 -4.27 -8.05
CA GLN A 334 -8.62 -5.73 -8.10
C GLN A 334 -9.97 -6.40 -8.38
N ALA A 335 -11.05 -5.93 -7.75
CA ALA A 335 -12.39 -6.44 -8.00
C ALA A 335 -12.82 -6.28 -9.46
N TYR A 336 -12.46 -5.15 -10.09
CA TYR A 336 -12.69 -4.93 -11.52
C TYR A 336 -11.91 -5.91 -12.41
N GLN A 337 -10.66 -6.21 -12.06
CA GLN A 337 -9.84 -7.15 -12.82
C GLN A 337 -10.37 -8.60 -12.73
N VAL A 338 -10.83 -9.02 -11.54
CA VAL A 338 -11.28 -10.40 -11.28
C VAL A 338 -12.72 -10.61 -11.74
N SER A 339 -13.55 -9.58 -11.72
CA SER A 339 -14.94 -9.65 -12.17
C SER A 339 -15.20 -8.66 -13.29
N SER A 340 -15.27 -9.14 -14.53
CA SER A 340 -15.66 -8.33 -15.70
C SER A 340 -17.04 -7.66 -15.54
N SER A 341 -17.83 -8.08 -14.55
CA SER A 341 -19.17 -7.56 -14.20
C SER A 341 -19.19 -6.66 -12.96
N VAL A 342 -18.06 -6.34 -12.33
CA VAL A 342 -17.97 -5.44 -11.17
C VAL A 342 -17.20 -4.20 -11.60
N LEU A 343 -17.90 -3.06 -11.66
CA LEU A 343 -17.38 -1.71 -11.90
C LEU A 343 -17.25 -1.29 -13.38
N SER A 344 -18.33 -0.86 -14.01
CA SER A 344 -18.23 0.14 -15.10
C SER A 344 -17.65 1.49 -14.63
N SER A 345 -17.39 1.64 -13.32
CA SER A 345 -16.62 2.77 -12.79
C SER A 345 -15.90 2.35 -11.51
N VAL A 346 -14.58 2.19 -11.53
CA VAL A 346 -13.79 2.67 -10.39
C VAL A 346 -14.33 4.08 -10.13
N SER A 347 -14.99 4.27 -8.99
CA SER A 347 -15.85 5.44 -8.79
C SER A 347 -15.02 6.68 -9.07
N LYS A 348 -15.34 7.43 -10.14
CA LYS A 348 -14.64 8.68 -10.50
C LYS A 348 -14.44 9.57 -9.26
N GLY A 349 -15.42 9.57 -8.36
CA GLY A 349 -15.33 10.23 -7.05
C GLY A 349 -14.15 9.79 -6.17
N THR A 350 -13.79 8.51 -6.09
CA THR A 350 -12.67 8.03 -5.27
C THR A 350 -11.32 8.53 -5.82
N VAL A 351 -11.13 8.47 -7.13
CA VAL A 351 -9.94 9.05 -7.78
C VAL A 351 -9.90 10.57 -7.60
N PHE A 352 -11.05 11.22 -7.71
CA PHE A 352 -11.19 12.66 -7.52
C PHE A 352 -10.87 13.10 -6.08
N THR A 353 -11.35 12.38 -5.06
CA THR A 353 -10.99 12.62 -3.65
C THR A 353 -9.47 12.55 -3.45
N ILE A 354 -8.82 11.51 -4.00
CA ILE A 354 -7.36 11.35 -3.89
C ILE A 354 -6.64 12.52 -4.55
N ARG A 355 -7.11 12.98 -5.72
CA ARG A 355 -6.51 14.10 -6.44
C ARG A 355 -6.65 15.43 -5.70
N LEU A 356 -7.80 15.70 -5.09
CA LEU A 356 -8.07 16.96 -4.41
C LEU A 356 -7.46 17.03 -3.00
N SER A 357 -7.49 15.92 -2.26
CA SER A 357 -7.18 15.91 -0.83
C SER A 357 -6.03 14.97 -0.46
N GLY A 358 -5.34 14.38 -1.44
CA GLY A 358 -4.17 13.50 -1.22
C GLY A 358 -2.83 14.24 -1.05
N CYS A 359 -2.79 15.57 -1.23
CA CYS A 359 -1.63 16.38 -0.90
C CYS A 359 -1.61 16.67 0.61
N LEU A 360 -1.26 15.68 1.42
CA LEU A 360 -1.51 15.72 2.86
C LEU A 360 -0.59 16.70 3.60
N CYS A 361 -1.16 17.45 4.55
CA CYS A 361 -0.41 18.28 5.51
C CYS A 361 0.41 17.45 6.49
N LYS A 362 0.17 16.14 6.55
CA LYS A 362 0.76 15.22 7.53
C LYS A 362 2.21 14.90 7.18
N THR A 363 2.42 14.17 6.08
CA THR A 363 3.73 13.66 5.68
C THR A 363 3.78 13.30 4.19
N CYS A 364 4.99 13.14 3.63
CA CYS A 364 5.22 12.60 2.28
C CYS A 364 5.47 11.07 2.32
N LEU A 365 4.75 10.32 3.17
CA LEU A 365 5.03 8.92 3.49
C LEU A 365 3.97 7.96 2.91
N ILE A 366 4.28 6.67 2.89
CA ILE A 366 3.47 5.64 2.22
C ILE A 366 2.13 5.40 2.94
N VAL A 367 2.13 5.41 4.28
CA VAL A 367 0.96 5.00 5.08
C VAL A 367 -0.11 6.09 5.12
N HIS A 368 0.31 7.35 5.23
CA HIS A 368 -0.51 8.53 5.43
C HIS A 368 0.26 9.83 5.18
#